data_AF-A0A1C3V985-F1
#
_entry.id   AF-A0A1C3V985-F1
#
_cell.length_a   1.000
_cell.length_b   1.000
_cell.length_c   1.000
_cell.angle_alpha   90.00
_cell.angle_beta   90.00
_cell.angle_gamma   90.00
#
_symmetry.space_group_name_H-M   'P 1'
#
loop_
_entity.id
_entity.type
_entity.pdbx_description
1 polymer ?
#
loop_
_entity_poly.entity_id
_entity_poly.type
_entity_poly.pdbx_seq_one_letter_code
_entity_poly.pdbx_strand_id
1 'polypeptide(L)'
;MISELNELAKGVDLSSRDLRSADERVAKLLDASEGLIALIADSGVETSDAPLIRIVVDTAKRISAEFEAAIDRGEITLDQLMDETYREISGTDPKQYLTNYVEFTDRVLPAIQDPIQNSDPRIVFCVAWAKGGYLPTHNPNYRLPQGKDPVWNNANCRNRRLFTDRAVKKVAANTKPFLLQTYRRDMGGGQFVLMKDLSSPIMIRGKHWGAFRMGFRQG
;
A
#
# COMPACT_ATOMS: atom_id res chain seq x y z
N MET A 1 -17.81 45.45 14.68
CA MET A 1 -16.47 44.84 14.90
C MET A 1 -16.49 43.51 15.65
N ILE A 2 -16.76 43.42 16.97
CA ILE A 2 -16.69 42.12 17.70
C ILE A 2 -17.81 41.15 17.27
N SER A 3 -19.02 41.64 16.98
CA SER A 3 -20.13 40.81 16.50
C SER A 3 -19.90 40.27 15.08
N GLU A 4 -19.42 41.11 14.16
CA GLU A 4 -19.11 40.73 12.78
C GLU A 4 -17.97 39.71 12.70
N LEU A 5 -16.96 39.84 13.57
CA LEU A 5 -15.86 38.87 13.66
C LEU A 5 -16.35 37.50 14.18
N ASN A 6 -17.30 37.49 15.12
CA ASN A 6 -17.91 36.26 15.61
C ASN A 6 -18.82 35.59 14.57
N GLU A 7 -19.56 36.36 13.78
CA GLU A 7 -20.36 35.83 12.68
C GLU A 7 -19.49 35.28 11.54
N LEU A 8 -18.38 35.95 11.22
CA LEU A 8 -17.39 35.42 10.27
C LEU A 8 -16.76 34.11 10.78
N ALA A 9 -16.39 34.04 12.06
CA ALA A 9 -15.83 32.84 12.67
C ALA A 9 -16.82 31.65 12.66
N LYS A 10 -18.10 31.90 12.94
CA LYS A 10 -19.17 30.89 12.78
C LYS A 10 -19.33 30.44 11.33
N GLY A 11 -19.30 31.38 10.39
CA GLY A 11 -19.41 31.08 8.95
C GLY A 11 -18.25 30.19 8.45
N VAL A 12 -17.03 30.43 8.94
CA VAL A 12 -15.85 29.60 8.64
C VAL A 12 -15.97 28.21 9.30
N ASP A 13 -16.45 28.11 10.54
CA ASP A 13 -16.66 26.82 11.21
C ASP A 13 -17.73 25.96 10.51
N LEU A 14 -18.85 26.59 10.13
CA LEU A 14 -19.91 25.93 9.35
C LEU A 14 -19.39 25.45 7.99
N SER A 15 -18.69 26.32 7.26
CA SER A 15 -18.10 25.95 5.96
C SER A 15 -17.08 24.81 6.10
N SER A 16 -16.29 24.79 7.18
CA SER A 16 -15.31 23.72 7.45
C SER A 16 -15.99 22.38 7.75
N ARG A 17 -17.14 22.40 8.46
CA ARG A 17 -17.95 21.21 8.71
C ARG A 17 -18.61 20.70 7.44
N ASP A 18 -19.14 21.59 6.61
CA ASP A 18 -19.76 21.25 5.34
C ASP A 18 -18.75 20.65 4.37
N LEU A 19 -17.54 21.22 4.27
CA LEU A 19 -16.44 20.65 3.49
C LEU A 19 -16.04 19.26 3.98
N ARG A 20 -15.91 19.05 5.29
CA ARG A 20 -15.61 17.73 5.87
C ARG A 20 -16.70 16.71 5.53
N SER A 21 -17.97 17.10 5.65
CA SER A 21 -19.13 16.27 5.29
C SER A 21 -19.15 15.94 3.79
N ALA A 22 -18.80 16.89 2.92
CA ALA A 22 -18.67 16.66 1.49
C ALA A 22 -17.53 15.68 1.19
N ASP A 23 -16.36 15.83 1.81
CA ASP A 23 -15.23 14.91 1.67
C ASP A 23 -15.60 13.48 2.13
N GLU A 24 -16.33 13.34 3.23
CA GLU A 24 -16.83 12.05 3.71
C GLU A 24 -17.83 11.41 2.73
N ARG A 25 -18.70 12.20 2.10
CA ARG A 25 -19.64 11.71 1.07
C ARG A 25 -18.91 11.27 -0.19
N VAL A 26 -17.94 12.05 -0.66
CA VAL A 26 -17.08 11.68 -1.80
C VAL A 26 -16.30 10.41 -1.49
N ALA A 27 -15.76 10.29 -0.26
CA ALA A 27 -15.10 9.09 0.20
C ALA A 27 -16.02 7.85 0.12
N LYS A 28 -17.27 7.96 0.59
CA LYS A 28 -18.25 6.86 0.52
C LYS A 28 -18.63 6.50 -0.91
N LEU A 29 -18.77 7.47 -1.81
CA LEU A 29 -19.05 7.22 -3.23
C LEU A 29 -17.90 6.50 -3.93
N LEU A 30 -16.65 6.88 -3.60
CA LEU A 30 -15.47 6.16 -4.07
C LEU A 30 -15.49 4.72 -3.57
N ASP A 31 -15.72 4.50 -2.28
CA ASP A 31 -15.77 3.16 -1.69
C ASP A 31 -16.87 2.28 -2.34
N ALA A 32 -18.04 2.86 -2.64
CA ALA A 32 -19.13 2.17 -3.35
C ALA A 32 -18.75 1.83 -4.79
N SER A 33 -18.06 2.74 -5.49
CA SER A 33 -17.58 2.52 -6.86
C SER A 33 -16.50 1.44 -6.91
N GLU A 34 -15.56 1.44 -5.96
CA GLU A 34 -14.56 0.39 -5.76
C GLU A 34 -15.24 -0.97 -5.52
N GLY A 35 -16.34 -1.00 -4.77
CA GLY A 35 -17.15 -2.20 -4.56
C GLY A 35 -17.86 -2.72 -5.82
N LEU A 36 -18.39 -1.82 -6.66
CA LEU A 36 -19.01 -2.18 -7.94
C LEU A 36 -17.98 -2.72 -8.93
N ILE A 37 -16.79 -2.12 -8.98
CA ILE A 37 -15.66 -2.64 -9.76
C ILE A 37 -15.31 -4.05 -9.31
N ALA A 38 -15.31 -4.31 -7.99
CA ALA A 38 -15.03 -5.64 -7.46
C ALA A 38 -16.07 -6.67 -7.93
N LEU A 39 -17.36 -6.31 -7.91
CA LEU A 39 -18.45 -7.16 -8.39
C LEU A 39 -18.40 -7.39 -9.92
N ILE A 40 -18.02 -6.39 -10.71
CA ILE A 40 -17.89 -6.52 -12.18
C ILE A 40 -16.72 -7.42 -12.56
N ALA A 41 -15.61 -7.35 -11.83
CA ALA A 41 -14.49 -8.26 -12.07
C ALA A 41 -14.80 -9.69 -11.58
N ASP A 42 -15.61 -9.86 -10.52
CA ASP A 42 -16.08 -11.17 -10.05
C ASP A 42 -17.13 -11.80 -11.00
N SER A 43 -17.91 -10.98 -11.73
CA SER A 43 -18.91 -11.45 -12.70
C SER A 43 -18.33 -11.97 -14.02
N GLY A 44 -17.00 -11.97 -14.17
CA GLY A 44 -16.32 -12.51 -15.35
C GLY A 44 -16.33 -11.60 -16.58
N VAL A 45 -16.72 -10.32 -16.43
CA VAL A 45 -16.61 -9.33 -17.51
C VAL A 45 -15.13 -8.99 -17.72
N GLU A 46 -14.61 -9.24 -18.92
CA GLU A 46 -13.25 -8.83 -19.29
C GLU A 46 -13.13 -7.30 -19.33
N THR A 47 -12.61 -6.73 -18.26
CA THR A 47 -12.17 -5.33 -18.22
C THR A 47 -10.70 -5.23 -18.61
N SER A 48 -10.25 -4.04 -19.03
CA SER A 48 -8.83 -3.81 -19.38
C SER A 48 -7.86 -4.03 -18.21
N ASP A 49 -8.36 -4.04 -16.98
CA ASP A 49 -7.58 -4.31 -15.77
C ASP A 49 -7.64 -5.78 -15.32
N ALA A 50 -8.55 -6.61 -15.87
CA ALA A 50 -8.75 -8.00 -15.44
C ALA A 50 -7.46 -8.87 -15.48
N PRO A 51 -6.55 -8.75 -16.47
CA PRO A 51 -5.26 -9.44 -16.43
C PRO A 51 -4.40 -9.05 -15.22
N LEU A 52 -4.37 -7.76 -14.85
CA LEU A 52 -3.62 -7.27 -13.70
C LEU A 52 -4.25 -7.74 -12.39
N ILE A 53 -5.58 -7.78 -12.30
CA ILE A 53 -6.33 -8.34 -11.16
C ILE A 53 -5.89 -9.77 -10.88
N ARG A 54 -5.85 -10.62 -11.92
CA ARG A 54 -5.39 -12.01 -11.78
C ARG A 54 -3.94 -12.09 -11.28
N ILE A 55 -3.03 -11.30 -11.85
CA ILE A 55 -1.63 -11.25 -11.42
C ILE A 55 -1.52 -10.88 -9.93
N VAL A 56 -2.25 -9.88 -9.46
CA VAL A 56 -2.20 -9.46 -8.05
C VAL A 56 -2.74 -10.53 -7.11
N VAL A 57 -3.88 -11.12 -7.44
CA VAL A 57 -4.51 -12.18 -6.64
C VAL A 57 -3.60 -13.41 -6.57
N ASP A 58 -3.08 -13.86 -7.70
CA ASP A 58 -2.21 -15.05 -7.76
C ASP A 58 -0.87 -14.80 -7.06
N THR A 59 -0.33 -13.58 -7.14
CA THR A 59 0.89 -13.22 -6.43
C THR A 59 0.68 -13.18 -4.92
N ALA A 60 -0.43 -12.64 -4.44
CA ALA A 60 -0.77 -12.66 -3.02
C ALA A 60 -0.85 -14.10 -2.49
N LYS A 61 -1.49 -15.01 -3.24
CA LYS A 61 -1.54 -16.44 -2.92
C LYS A 61 -0.15 -17.09 -2.88
N ARG A 62 0.71 -16.78 -3.86
CA ARG A 62 2.09 -17.29 -3.90
C ARG A 62 2.91 -16.81 -2.69
N ILE A 63 2.76 -15.55 -2.29
CA ILE A 63 3.42 -15.02 -1.09
C ILE A 63 2.90 -15.71 0.16
N SER A 64 1.57 -15.86 0.32
CA SER A 64 0.97 -16.60 1.43
C SER A 64 1.53 -18.02 1.53
N ALA A 65 1.56 -18.76 0.41
CA ALA A 65 2.05 -20.13 0.36
C ALA A 65 3.55 -20.23 0.72
N GLU A 66 4.38 -19.31 0.22
CA GLU A 66 5.81 -19.29 0.57
C GLU A 66 6.03 -18.96 2.05
N PHE A 67 5.25 -18.03 2.61
CA PHE A 67 5.36 -17.68 4.03
C PHE A 67 4.91 -18.84 4.92
N GLU A 68 3.83 -19.55 4.56
CA GLU A 68 3.40 -20.75 5.27
C GLU A 68 4.45 -21.87 5.17
N ALA A 69 4.99 -22.12 3.99
CA ALA A 69 6.04 -23.11 3.79
C ALA A 69 7.33 -22.76 4.57
N ALA A 70 7.69 -21.49 4.66
CA ALA A 70 8.83 -21.06 5.48
C ALA A 70 8.62 -21.29 6.98
N ILE A 71 7.38 -21.14 7.47
CA ILE A 71 7.03 -21.51 8.85
C ILE A 71 7.14 -23.03 9.03
N ASP A 72 6.64 -23.82 8.08
CA ASP A 72 6.72 -25.29 8.13
C ASP A 72 8.17 -25.80 8.11
N ARG A 73 9.07 -25.10 7.40
CA ARG A 73 10.52 -25.36 7.39
C ARG A 73 11.26 -24.84 8.62
N GLY A 74 10.60 -24.09 9.51
CA GLY A 74 11.21 -23.50 10.69
C GLY A 74 12.16 -22.33 10.40
N GLU A 75 12.08 -21.71 9.22
CA GLU A 75 12.92 -20.56 8.86
C GLU A 75 12.48 -19.28 9.58
N ILE A 76 11.19 -19.17 9.92
CA ILE A 76 10.58 -18.05 10.64
C ILE A 76 9.35 -18.54 11.40
N THR A 77 9.06 -17.98 12.57
CA THR A 77 7.83 -18.30 13.30
C THR A 77 6.66 -17.42 12.86
N LEU A 78 5.43 -17.89 13.10
CA LEU A 78 4.23 -17.09 12.86
C LEU A 78 4.26 -15.77 13.66
N ASP A 79 4.76 -15.79 14.90
CA ASP A 79 4.84 -14.60 15.74
C ASP A 79 5.89 -13.61 15.22
N GLN A 80 7.03 -14.10 14.71
CA GLN A 80 8.02 -13.25 14.04
C GLN A 80 7.44 -12.60 12.80
N LEU A 81 6.67 -13.33 11.97
CA LEU A 81 5.98 -12.78 10.78
C LEU A 81 4.92 -11.73 11.12
N MET A 82 4.32 -11.81 12.30
CA MET A 82 3.28 -10.88 12.78
C MET A 82 3.85 -9.73 13.63
N ASP A 83 5.18 -9.57 13.70
CA ASP A 83 5.84 -8.54 14.50
C ASP A 83 5.51 -7.12 14.02
N GLU A 84 4.87 -6.33 14.88
CA GLU A 84 4.63 -4.89 14.66
C GLU A 84 5.51 -4.01 15.57
N THR A 85 6.55 -4.58 16.17
CA THR A 85 7.51 -3.85 17.01
C THR A 85 8.52 -3.14 16.12
N TYR A 86 8.16 -1.96 15.62
CA TYR A 86 9.01 -1.17 14.72
C TYR A 86 10.22 -0.57 15.45
N ARG A 87 11.42 -1.05 15.13
CA ARG A 87 12.68 -0.59 15.70
C ARG A 87 13.38 0.37 14.73
N GLU A 88 13.45 1.64 15.08
CA GLU A 88 14.03 2.67 14.19
C GLU A 88 15.49 2.37 13.84
N ILE A 89 15.84 2.52 12.56
CA ILE A 89 17.21 2.46 12.08
C ILE A 89 17.82 3.85 12.25
N SER A 90 18.80 3.96 13.15
CA SER A 90 19.45 5.23 13.47
C SER A 90 20.08 5.88 12.24
N GLY A 91 19.95 7.20 12.11
CA GLY A 91 20.57 7.98 11.05
C GLY A 91 19.84 7.94 9.69
N THR A 92 18.62 7.38 9.64
CA THR A 92 17.82 7.36 8.40
C THR A 92 16.89 8.56 8.30
N ASP A 93 16.79 9.14 7.10
CA ASP A 93 15.89 10.24 6.76
C ASP A 93 15.41 10.11 5.29
N PRO A 94 14.15 9.73 5.01
CA PRO A 94 13.08 9.42 5.98
C PRO A 94 13.37 8.20 6.85
N LYS A 95 12.78 8.17 8.05
CA LYS A 95 12.95 7.09 9.03
C LYS A 95 12.62 5.71 8.45
N GLN A 96 13.54 4.78 8.62
CA GLN A 96 13.33 3.35 8.36
C GLN A 96 13.29 2.57 9.68
N TYR A 97 12.65 1.41 9.67
CA TYR A 97 12.40 0.57 10.83
C TYR A 97 12.69 -0.90 10.51
N LEU A 98 13.15 -1.65 11.50
CA LEU A 98 13.26 -3.10 11.47
C LEU A 98 12.08 -3.76 12.20
N THR A 99 11.70 -4.93 11.72
CA THR A 99 10.85 -5.92 12.40
C THR A 99 11.55 -7.28 12.34
N ASN A 100 11.04 -8.27 13.07
CA ASN A 100 11.62 -9.61 13.12
C ASN A 100 11.59 -10.36 11.78
N TYR A 101 10.78 -9.92 10.82
CA TYR A 101 10.66 -10.58 9.51
C TYR A 101 11.41 -9.88 8.38
N VAL A 102 12.07 -8.74 8.61
CA VAL A 102 12.68 -7.95 7.51
C VAL A 102 13.70 -8.76 6.71
N GLU A 103 14.60 -9.47 7.39
CA GLU A 103 15.61 -10.30 6.73
C GLU A 103 14.98 -11.43 5.90
N PHE A 104 13.95 -12.07 6.47
CA PHE A 104 13.17 -13.09 5.77
C PHE A 104 12.51 -12.53 4.51
N THR A 105 11.81 -11.39 4.63
CA THR A 105 11.12 -10.75 3.49
C THR A 105 12.10 -10.25 2.44
N ASP A 106 13.27 -9.74 2.82
CA ASP A 106 14.31 -9.30 1.90
C ASP A 106 14.91 -10.46 1.10
N ARG A 107 14.96 -11.67 1.68
CA ARG A 107 15.41 -12.87 0.98
C ARG A 107 14.36 -13.45 0.03
N VAL A 108 13.10 -13.49 0.46
CA VAL A 108 12.04 -14.25 -0.22
C VAL A 108 11.26 -13.43 -1.24
N LEU A 109 10.84 -12.21 -0.88
CA LEU A 109 9.94 -11.42 -1.71
C LEU A 109 10.51 -11.05 -3.08
N PRO A 110 11.80 -10.69 -3.25
CA PRO A 110 12.34 -10.28 -4.55
C PRO A 110 12.06 -11.26 -5.68
N ALA A 111 12.24 -12.57 -5.44
CA ALA A 111 12.02 -13.61 -6.44
C ALA A 111 10.55 -13.72 -6.90
N ILE A 112 9.61 -13.28 -6.06
CA ILE A 112 8.18 -13.31 -6.35
C ILE A 112 7.71 -11.98 -6.97
N GLN A 113 8.07 -10.84 -6.35
CA GLN A 113 7.49 -9.54 -6.69
C GLN A 113 8.24 -8.76 -7.77
N ASP A 114 9.57 -8.89 -7.87
CA ASP A 114 10.38 -8.07 -8.78
C ASP A 114 10.13 -8.39 -10.27
N PRO A 115 9.94 -9.67 -10.69
CA PRO A 115 9.62 -9.99 -12.08
C PRO A 115 8.31 -9.35 -12.57
N ILE A 116 7.36 -9.13 -11.67
CA ILE A 116 6.04 -8.58 -12.00
C ILE A 116 6.15 -7.10 -12.38
N GLN A 117 7.08 -6.35 -11.80
CA GLN A 117 7.27 -4.93 -12.16
C GLN A 117 7.55 -4.75 -13.66
N ASN A 118 8.18 -5.74 -14.29
CA ASN A 118 8.56 -5.69 -15.70
C ASN A 118 7.58 -6.42 -16.63
N SER A 119 6.47 -6.97 -16.12
CA SER A 119 5.54 -7.74 -16.95
C SER A 119 4.59 -6.88 -17.79
N ASP A 120 4.41 -5.61 -17.41
CA ASP A 120 3.57 -4.65 -18.14
C ASP A 120 4.15 -3.23 -17.97
N PRO A 121 4.33 -2.45 -19.05
CA PRO A 121 4.95 -1.12 -19.00
C PRO A 121 4.15 -0.08 -18.19
N ARG A 122 2.87 -0.35 -17.91
CA ARG A 122 2.04 0.51 -17.04
C ARG A 122 2.43 0.34 -15.57
N ILE A 123 2.97 -0.80 -15.17
CA ILE A 123 3.30 -1.10 -13.77
C ILE A 123 4.47 -0.24 -13.33
N VAL A 124 4.27 0.46 -12.21
CA VAL A 124 5.29 1.31 -11.60
C VAL A 124 5.91 0.61 -10.39
N PHE A 125 5.12 -0.14 -9.63
CA PHE A 125 5.61 -0.92 -8.49
C PHE A 125 4.72 -2.13 -8.17
N CYS A 126 5.31 -3.12 -7.49
CA CYS A 126 4.69 -4.36 -7.03
C CYS A 126 5.33 -4.79 -5.71
N VAL A 127 4.61 -4.73 -4.59
CA VAL A 127 5.19 -4.89 -3.26
C VAL A 127 4.24 -5.56 -2.28
N ALA A 128 4.78 -6.39 -1.40
CA ALA A 128 4.06 -6.87 -0.21
C ALA A 128 4.07 -5.80 0.89
N TRP A 129 2.91 -5.52 1.47
CA TRP A 129 2.70 -4.56 2.55
C TRP A 129 2.14 -5.28 3.76
N ALA A 130 2.67 -5.01 4.95
CA ALA A 130 2.10 -5.50 6.20
C ALA A 130 0.93 -4.62 6.67
N LYS A 131 -0.02 -5.22 7.40
CA LYS A 131 -1.30 -4.60 7.81
C LYS A 131 -1.15 -3.29 8.61
N GLY A 132 -0.02 -3.09 9.29
CA GLY A 132 0.29 -1.86 10.02
C GLY A 132 0.71 -0.67 9.14
N GLY A 133 0.63 -0.80 7.81
CA GLY A 133 1.13 0.22 6.87
C GLY A 133 2.64 0.18 6.69
N TYR A 134 3.26 -0.96 7.01
CA TYR A 134 4.71 -1.15 6.91
C TYR A 134 5.08 -1.82 5.59
N LEU A 135 6.08 -1.26 4.91
CA LEU A 135 6.62 -1.79 3.66
C LEU A 135 8.02 -2.36 3.92
N PRO A 136 8.17 -3.68 4.19
CA PRO A 136 9.47 -4.27 4.51
C PRO A 136 10.45 -4.19 3.33
N THR A 137 10.03 -4.71 2.17
CA THR A 137 10.90 -4.92 1.01
C THR A 137 10.22 -4.34 -0.23
N HIS A 138 10.87 -3.36 -0.87
CA HIS A 138 10.37 -2.73 -2.10
C HIS A 138 11.06 -3.33 -3.33
N ASN A 139 10.51 -3.12 -4.54
CA ASN A 139 11.22 -3.33 -5.81
C ASN A 139 12.62 -2.68 -5.88
N PRO A 140 13.54 -3.19 -6.71
CA PRO A 140 14.97 -2.81 -6.71
C PRO A 140 15.22 -1.29 -6.79
N ASN A 141 14.48 -0.63 -7.68
CA ASN A 141 14.62 0.80 -7.97
C ASN A 141 14.25 1.72 -6.78
N TYR A 142 13.61 1.16 -5.75
CA TYR A 142 13.09 1.88 -4.59
C TYR A 142 13.58 1.30 -3.25
N ARG A 143 14.56 0.38 -3.27
CA ARG A 143 15.19 -0.17 -2.06
C ARG A 143 16.70 0.09 -2.01
N LEU A 144 17.12 1.23 -2.55
CA LEU A 144 18.53 1.64 -2.53
C LEU A 144 18.97 2.01 -1.09
N PRO A 145 20.27 1.96 -0.78
CA PRO A 145 20.78 2.43 0.51
C PRO A 145 20.59 3.94 0.63
N GLN A 146 20.27 4.43 1.83
CA GLN A 146 20.15 5.86 2.08
C GLN A 146 21.50 6.58 2.02
N GLY A 147 21.50 7.78 1.46
CA GLY A 147 22.59 8.74 1.48
C GLY A 147 22.28 9.96 2.35
N LYS A 148 23.03 11.04 2.16
CA LYS A 148 22.86 12.30 2.93
C LYS A 148 21.69 13.18 2.46
N ASP A 149 21.13 12.93 1.28
CA ASP A 149 20.08 13.75 0.68
C ASP A 149 18.69 13.14 0.97
N PRO A 150 17.87 13.76 1.86
CA PRO A 150 16.55 13.25 2.21
C PRO A 150 15.57 13.24 1.03
N VAL A 151 15.72 14.14 0.07
CA VAL A 151 14.85 14.21 -1.12
C VAL A 151 15.11 13.00 -2.00
N TRP A 152 16.39 12.69 -2.27
CA TRP A 152 16.78 11.50 -2.99
C TRP A 152 16.38 10.22 -2.24
N ASN A 153 16.57 10.16 -0.93
CA ASN A 153 16.16 9.03 -0.08
C ASN A 153 14.64 8.80 -0.16
N ASN A 154 13.83 9.87 -0.13
CA ASN A 154 12.38 9.74 -0.21
C ASN A 154 11.90 9.12 -1.54
N ALA A 155 12.61 9.39 -2.64
CA ALA A 155 12.32 8.83 -3.94
C ALA A 155 12.84 7.38 -4.11
N ASN A 156 14.03 7.05 -3.58
CA ASN A 156 14.75 5.82 -3.92
C ASN A 156 14.91 4.79 -2.78
N CYS A 157 14.62 5.18 -1.55
CA CYS A 157 14.80 4.37 -0.33
C CYS A 157 13.46 4.20 0.39
N ARG A 158 12.50 3.56 -0.27
CA ARG A 158 11.10 3.47 0.18
C ARG A 158 10.80 2.22 1.00
N ASN A 159 11.69 1.23 1.00
CA ASN A 159 11.59 0.05 1.84
C ASN A 159 11.82 0.37 3.32
N ARG A 160 11.42 -0.56 4.20
CA ARG A 160 11.50 -0.49 5.66
C ARG A 160 10.83 0.75 6.26
N ARG A 161 9.79 1.29 5.62
CA ARG A 161 9.10 2.52 6.06
C ARG A 161 7.67 2.24 6.48
N LEU A 162 7.19 3.08 7.40
CA LEU A 162 5.78 3.18 7.74
C LEU A 162 5.12 4.26 6.89
N PHE A 163 3.95 3.96 6.38
CA PHE A 163 3.11 4.91 5.66
C PHE A 163 1.72 4.93 6.29
N THR A 164 1.13 6.12 6.36
CA THR A 164 -0.14 6.34 7.08
C THR A 164 -1.20 6.98 6.19
N ASP A 165 -0.94 7.11 4.89
CA ASP A 165 -1.89 7.67 3.93
C ASP A 165 -3.12 6.78 3.75
N ARG A 166 -4.20 7.39 3.26
CA ARG A 166 -5.51 6.74 3.16
C ARG A 166 -5.48 5.51 2.23
N ALA A 167 -4.78 5.59 1.10
CA ALA A 167 -4.74 4.50 0.13
C ALA A 167 -4.05 3.28 0.74
N VAL A 168 -2.92 3.52 1.42
CA VAL A 168 -2.21 2.51 2.20
C VAL A 168 -3.09 1.85 3.25
N LYS A 169 -3.81 2.63 4.06
CA LYS A 169 -4.67 2.08 5.12
C LYS A 169 -5.75 1.17 4.55
N LYS A 170 -6.35 1.54 3.41
CA LYS A 170 -7.32 0.69 2.71
C LYS A 170 -6.69 -0.62 2.24
N VAL A 171 -5.52 -0.55 1.59
CA VAL A 171 -4.80 -1.74 1.11
C VAL A 171 -4.45 -2.68 2.27
N ALA A 172 -3.86 -2.13 3.33
CA ALA A 172 -3.38 -2.88 4.48
C ALA A 172 -4.53 -3.49 5.32
N ALA A 173 -5.74 -2.93 5.22
CA ALA A 173 -6.94 -3.44 5.88
C ALA A 173 -7.82 -4.32 4.97
N ASN A 174 -7.52 -4.43 3.67
CA ASN A 174 -8.36 -5.16 2.74
C ASN A 174 -8.32 -6.67 3.00
N THR A 175 -9.47 -7.26 3.29
CA THR A 175 -9.64 -8.73 3.42
C THR A 175 -10.51 -9.32 2.31
N LYS A 176 -10.97 -8.51 1.34
CA LYS A 176 -11.70 -8.97 0.15
C LYS A 176 -10.71 -9.54 -0.88
N PRO A 177 -11.15 -10.40 -1.83
CA PRO A 177 -10.26 -11.02 -2.81
C PRO A 177 -9.35 -10.04 -3.55
N PHE A 178 -9.84 -8.83 -3.85
CA PHE A 178 -9.02 -7.71 -4.28
C PHE A 178 -9.68 -6.37 -3.96
N LEU A 179 -8.90 -5.29 -4.08
CA LEU A 179 -9.33 -3.90 -4.04
C LEU A 179 -8.69 -3.17 -5.22
N LEU A 180 -9.49 -2.49 -6.06
CA LEU A 180 -9.00 -1.59 -7.10
C LEU A 180 -9.45 -0.16 -6.80
N GLN A 181 -8.50 0.75 -6.64
CA GLN A 181 -8.75 2.17 -6.34
C GLN A 181 -7.87 3.08 -7.21
N THR A 182 -8.25 4.35 -7.32
CA THR A 182 -7.42 5.38 -7.98
C THR A 182 -6.92 6.35 -6.92
N TYR A 183 -5.63 6.68 -6.93
CA TYR A 183 -5.02 7.59 -5.96
C TYR A 183 -3.92 8.45 -6.59
N ARG A 184 -3.59 9.56 -5.93
CA ARG A 184 -2.45 10.41 -6.29
C ARG A 184 -1.21 9.92 -5.56
N ARG A 185 -0.18 9.52 -6.31
CA ARG A 185 1.12 9.11 -5.74
C ARG A 185 2.09 10.30 -5.75
N ASP A 186 2.66 10.58 -4.58
CA ASP A 186 3.82 11.48 -4.46
C ASP A 186 5.08 10.78 -4.98
N MET A 187 5.68 11.38 -6.01
CA MET A 187 6.90 10.91 -6.65
C MET A 187 8.17 11.56 -6.06
N GLY A 188 8.03 12.44 -5.06
CA GLY A 188 9.08 13.28 -4.51
C GLY A 188 9.17 14.64 -5.22
N GLY A 189 9.75 15.63 -4.55
CA GLY A 189 9.95 16.97 -5.13
C GLY A 189 8.68 17.72 -5.52
N GLY A 190 7.53 17.37 -4.92
CA GLY A 190 6.23 18.00 -5.21
C GLY A 190 5.52 17.49 -6.48
N GLN A 191 6.04 16.43 -7.12
CA GLN A 191 5.44 15.84 -8.33
C GLN A 191 4.43 14.74 -7.96
N PHE A 192 3.22 14.83 -8.50
CA PHE A 192 2.16 13.85 -8.27
C PHE A 192 1.69 13.20 -9.56
N VAL A 193 1.51 11.88 -9.54
CA VAL A 193 0.97 11.11 -10.68
C VAL A 193 -0.31 10.42 -10.25
N LEU A 194 -1.35 10.51 -11.10
CA LEU A 194 -2.58 9.74 -10.90
C LEU A 194 -2.30 8.27 -11.25
N MET A 195 -2.59 7.36 -10.33
CA MET A 195 -2.33 5.94 -10.48
C MET A 195 -3.53 5.11 -10.09
N LYS A 196 -3.69 3.97 -10.76
CA LYS A 196 -4.52 2.87 -10.26
C LYS A 196 -3.69 2.03 -9.29
N ASP A 197 -4.38 1.53 -8.27
CA ASP A 197 -3.81 0.75 -7.19
C ASP A 197 -4.67 -0.49 -6.99
N LEU A 198 -4.05 -1.64 -7.14
CA LEU A 198 -4.69 -2.93 -7.04
C LEU A 198 -4.03 -3.74 -5.95
N SER A 199 -4.80 -4.30 -5.04
CA SER A 199 -4.26 -5.13 -3.96
C SER A 199 -5.08 -6.37 -3.69
N SER A 200 -4.43 -7.39 -3.11
CA SER A 200 -5.06 -8.64 -2.64
C SER A 200 -4.44 -9.04 -1.30
N PRO A 201 -5.24 -9.54 -0.33
CA PRO A 201 -4.77 -9.91 0.99
C PRO A 201 -3.77 -11.07 0.95
N ILE A 202 -2.78 -11.00 1.85
CA ILE A 202 -1.85 -12.05 2.22
C ILE A 202 -2.32 -12.59 3.57
N MET A 203 -2.77 -13.84 3.57
CA MET A 203 -3.30 -14.55 4.72
C MET A 203 -2.34 -15.70 5.04
N ILE A 204 -1.95 -15.84 6.31
CA ILE A 204 -1.00 -16.87 6.77
C ILE A 204 -1.65 -17.61 7.93
N ARG A 205 -1.94 -18.90 7.76
CA ARG A 205 -2.61 -19.76 8.76
C ARG A 205 -3.88 -19.10 9.32
N GLY A 206 -4.68 -18.51 8.43
CA GLY A 206 -5.93 -17.81 8.76
C GLY A 206 -5.76 -16.40 9.37
N LYS A 207 -4.54 -15.92 9.60
CA LYS A 207 -4.26 -14.57 10.10
C LYS A 207 -3.93 -13.61 8.95
N HIS A 208 -4.50 -12.42 8.97
CA HIS A 208 -4.19 -11.36 8.00
C HIS A 208 -2.82 -10.77 8.31
N TRP A 209 -1.85 -10.95 7.41
CA TRP A 209 -0.52 -10.36 7.51
C TRP A 209 -0.48 -8.96 6.90
N GLY A 210 -1.16 -8.79 5.76
CA GLY A 210 -1.27 -7.55 5.01
C GLY A 210 -1.70 -7.83 3.58
N ALA A 211 -1.19 -7.14 2.58
CA ALA A 211 -1.61 -7.30 1.19
C ALA A 211 -0.45 -7.20 0.20
N PHE A 212 -0.56 -7.91 -0.92
CA PHE A 212 0.24 -7.63 -2.10
C PHE A 212 -0.40 -6.47 -2.86
N ARG A 213 0.40 -5.50 -3.28
CA ARG A 213 -0.04 -4.22 -3.84
C ARG A 213 0.71 -3.91 -5.13
N MET A 214 -0.05 -3.57 -6.18
CA MET A 214 0.45 -3.15 -7.48
C MET A 214 -0.06 -1.75 -7.80
N GLY A 215 0.85 -0.83 -8.11
CA GLY A 215 0.51 0.49 -8.63
C GLY A 215 0.87 0.61 -10.10
N PHE A 216 -0.06 1.06 -10.92
CA PHE A 216 0.11 1.18 -12.36
C PHE A 216 -0.55 2.44 -12.93
N ARG A 217 -0.02 2.93 -14.05
CA ARG A 217 -0.56 4.10 -14.76
C ARG A 217 -1.85 3.73 -15.49
N GLN A 218 -2.76 4.69 -15.62
CA GLN A 218 -3.89 4.56 -16.54
C GLN A 218 -3.32 4.49 -17.97
N GLY A 219 -3.72 3.46 -18.72
CA GLY A 219 -3.45 3.35 -20.15
C GLY A 219 -4.43 4.18 -20.97
#